data_AF-A0A948UK92-F1
#
_entry.id   AF-A0A948UK92-F1
#
_cell.length_a   1.000
_cell.length_b   1.000
_cell.length_c   1.000
_cell.angle_alpha   90.00
_cell.angle_beta   90.00
_cell.angle_gamma   90.00
#
_symmetry.space_group_name_H-M   'P 1'
#
loop_
_entity.id
_entity.type
_entity.pdbx_description
1 polymer ?
#
loop_
_entity_poly.entity_id
_entity_poly.type
_entity_poly.pdbx_seq_one_letter_code
_entity_poly.pdbx_strand_id
1 'polypeptide(L)'
;ESQKGNMTAELILMAASVFTQDLGEINATMAQIKTVLQQIATPDFSPEDDRDFYTRLHDYLLKEGKENNNELAAKILTTTEETAASDIENIKSQLLKEQKENKVASEVISATNRHVELKQMRNMFSQIANPATIASPINKERFNKLNEQVLKASKAGDKLASSILDIKLTTKTKDIENLKKDLFDAKQRNDKLAKAILSTMSSSIVPSDNTVQEVTEKDYEEIRKMWEENYRTLPVPFGFSDDKKGRIEWIGKEIEEISTTINLLIDSDLEKKNEGLRRVGAILPFLLLGGFSYQEIITYLNIKFEAAKTVITELRSGEENEEKVEVQSKTQNDAKTLAVEEDN
;
A
#
# COMPACT_ATOMS: atom_id res chain seq x y z
N GLU A 1 5.52 10.69 46.03
CA GLU A 1 4.49 10.09 45.14
C GLU A 1 4.52 10.57 43.68
N SER A 2 5.59 11.22 43.19
CA SER A 2 5.62 11.77 41.81
C SER A 2 6.24 10.88 40.72
N GLN A 3 6.52 9.59 40.98
CA GLN A 3 7.22 8.73 40.01
C GLN A 3 6.33 7.75 39.23
N LYS A 4 5.07 7.54 39.62
CA LYS A 4 4.13 6.67 38.87
C LYS A 4 3.43 7.37 37.69
N GLY A 5 3.47 8.71 37.64
CA GLY A 5 2.88 9.49 36.55
C GLY A 5 3.75 9.62 35.28
N ASN A 6 5.02 9.22 35.33
CA ASN A 6 5.96 9.41 34.21
C ASN A 6 6.06 8.17 33.28
N MET A 7 5.77 6.96 33.78
CA MET A 7 5.87 5.75 32.95
C MET A 7 4.75 5.64 31.90
N THR A 8 3.55 6.15 32.17
CA THR A 8 2.45 6.15 31.18
C THR A 8 2.68 7.19 30.10
N ALA A 9 3.26 8.34 30.44
CA ALA A 9 3.67 9.36 29.46
C ALA A 9 4.87 8.89 28.61
N GLU A 10 5.85 8.19 29.20
CA GLU A 10 6.95 7.56 28.45
C GLU A 10 6.48 6.41 27.55
N LEU A 11 5.48 5.61 27.95
CA LEU A 11 4.87 4.57 27.10
C LEU A 11 4.11 5.16 25.91
N ILE A 12 3.45 6.31 26.09
CA ILE A 12 2.78 7.03 24.99
C ILE A 12 3.80 7.69 24.05
N LEU A 13 4.92 8.21 24.56
CA LEU A 13 5.99 8.84 23.76
C LEU A 13 6.88 7.82 23.02
N MET A 14 7.11 6.62 23.57
CA MET A 14 7.83 5.54 22.87
C MET A 14 6.99 4.86 21.79
N ALA A 15 5.65 4.80 21.95
CA ALA A 15 4.75 4.33 20.91
C ALA A 15 4.63 5.32 19.73
N ALA A 16 4.95 6.61 19.96
CA ALA A 16 4.69 7.69 19.01
C ALA A 16 5.83 8.07 18.05
N SER A 17 7.02 7.43 18.07
CA SER A 17 8.21 8.05 17.42
C SER A 17 9.09 7.19 16.49
N VAL A 18 8.75 5.93 16.16
CA VAL A 18 9.68 5.09 15.36
C VAL A 18 9.11 4.61 14.01
N PHE A 19 7.89 4.99 13.66
CA PHE A 19 7.34 4.78 12.30
C PHE A 19 6.49 5.95 11.82
N THR A 20 6.82 7.18 12.24
CA THR A 20 6.17 8.40 11.72
C THR A 20 6.69 8.73 10.32
N GLN A 21 6.15 8.06 9.30
CA GLN A 21 5.70 8.81 8.13
C GLN A 21 4.23 9.13 8.37
N ASP A 22 4.00 10.40 8.65
CA ASP A 22 2.73 11.08 8.87
C ASP A 22 1.76 10.45 9.90
N LEU A 23 1.56 11.14 11.03
CA LEU A 23 0.53 10.79 12.00
C LEU A 23 -0.88 10.84 11.40
N GLY A 24 -1.07 11.35 10.17
CA GLY A 24 -2.35 11.56 9.53
C GLY A 24 -2.99 10.36 8.81
N GLU A 25 -2.40 9.16 8.82
CA GLU A 25 -2.95 8.02 8.04
C GLU A 25 -3.33 6.81 8.91
N ILE A 26 -4.55 6.31 8.68
CA ILE A 26 -4.99 5.00 9.16
C ILE A 26 -4.54 3.97 8.12
N ASN A 27 -3.41 3.31 8.37
CA ASN A 27 -2.86 2.24 7.52
C ASN A 27 -3.57 0.90 7.76
N ALA A 28 -4.90 0.92 7.69
CA ALA A 28 -5.76 -0.23 7.96
C ALA A 28 -6.85 -0.39 6.88
N THR A 29 -7.14 -1.64 6.53
CA THR A 29 -8.27 -1.99 5.66
C THR A 29 -9.60 -1.70 6.37
N MET A 30 -10.69 -1.58 5.61
CA MET A 30 -12.02 -1.37 6.19
C MET A 30 -12.45 -2.49 7.14
N ALA A 31 -12.07 -3.73 6.84
CA ALA A 31 -12.34 -4.88 7.71
C ALA A 31 -11.59 -4.77 9.05
N GLN A 32 -10.33 -4.33 9.03
CA GLN A 32 -9.53 -4.12 10.25
C GLN A 32 -10.09 -2.97 11.09
N ILE A 33 -10.47 -1.86 10.44
CA ILE A 33 -11.10 -0.73 11.12
C ILE A 33 -12.40 -1.18 11.77
N LYS A 34 -13.28 -1.86 11.02
CA LYS A 34 -14.53 -2.41 11.56
C LYS A 34 -14.28 -3.33 12.75
N THR A 35 -13.30 -4.23 12.67
CA THR A 35 -12.93 -5.12 13.78
C THR A 35 -12.55 -4.33 15.03
N VAL A 36 -11.70 -3.31 14.89
CA VAL A 36 -11.26 -2.48 16.01
C VAL A 36 -12.42 -1.67 16.58
N LEU A 37 -13.27 -1.06 15.74
CA LEU A 37 -14.44 -0.32 16.18
C LEU A 37 -15.43 -1.21 16.94
N GLN A 38 -15.64 -2.45 16.50
CA GLN A 38 -16.47 -3.43 17.23
C GLN A 38 -15.85 -3.82 18.57
N GLN A 39 -14.53 -4.03 18.61
CA GLN A 39 -13.81 -4.34 19.85
C GLN A 39 -13.89 -3.18 20.85
N ILE A 40 -13.87 -1.93 20.36
CA ILE A 40 -14.10 -0.75 21.18
C ILE A 40 -15.57 -0.66 21.62
N ALA A 41 -16.52 -0.85 20.71
CA ALA A 41 -17.95 -0.79 21.00
C ALA A 41 -18.43 -1.90 21.94
N THR A 42 -17.80 -3.07 21.88
CA THR A 42 -18.14 -4.24 22.71
C THR A 42 -16.85 -4.98 23.08
N PRO A 43 -16.20 -4.59 24.20
CA PRO A 43 -14.91 -5.13 24.62
C PRO A 43 -14.88 -6.65 24.81
N ASP A 44 -16.02 -7.30 25.03
CA ASP A 44 -16.12 -8.76 25.17
C ASP A 44 -15.76 -9.52 23.88
N PHE A 45 -15.87 -8.88 22.71
CA PHE A 45 -15.39 -9.44 21.44
C PHE A 45 -13.87 -9.33 21.27
N SER A 46 -13.18 -8.65 22.19
CA SER A 46 -11.73 -8.55 22.17
C SER A 46 -11.07 -9.81 22.72
N PRO A 47 -9.89 -10.20 22.21
CA PRO A 47 -9.05 -11.21 22.84
C PRO A 47 -8.85 -10.88 24.33
N GLU A 48 -8.80 -11.91 25.18
CA GLU A 48 -8.69 -11.75 26.65
C GLU A 48 -7.53 -10.81 27.04
N ASP A 49 -6.38 -10.94 26.38
CA ASP A 49 -5.19 -10.13 26.67
C ASP A 49 -5.33 -8.66 26.23
N ASP A 50 -6.27 -8.33 25.35
CA ASP A 50 -6.56 -6.96 24.88
C ASP A 50 -7.84 -6.38 25.48
N ARG A 51 -8.64 -7.19 26.21
CA ARG A 51 -9.94 -6.77 26.76
C ARG A 51 -9.81 -5.57 27.68
N ASP A 52 -8.81 -5.52 28.55
CA ASP A 52 -8.58 -4.39 29.46
C ASP A 52 -8.23 -3.09 28.71
N PHE A 53 -7.56 -3.20 27.56
CA PHE A 53 -7.25 -2.05 26.71
C PHE A 53 -8.53 -1.51 26.07
N TYR A 54 -9.31 -2.39 25.42
CA TYR A 54 -10.55 -1.99 24.75
C TYR A 54 -11.64 -1.56 25.72
N THR A 55 -11.71 -2.14 26.93
CA THR A 55 -12.65 -1.71 27.98
C THR A 55 -12.36 -0.28 28.43
N ARG A 56 -11.09 0.08 28.66
CA ARG A 56 -10.72 1.45 29.01
C ARG A 56 -11.04 2.44 27.89
N LEU A 57 -10.82 2.04 26.63
CA LEU A 57 -11.15 2.88 25.48
C LEU A 57 -12.66 3.04 25.33
N HIS A 58 -13.43 1.96 25.52
CA HIS A 58 -14.89 1.97 25.55
C HIS A 58 -15.43 2.93 26.62
N ASP A 59 -14.95 2.80 27.86
CA ASP A 59 -15.36 3.65 28.99
C ASP A 59 -15.03 5.13 28.73
N TYR A 60 -13.86 5.39 28.15
CA TYR A 60 -13.47 6.73 27.72
C TYR A 60 -14.43 7.29 26.66
N LEU A 61 -14.79 6.50 25.63
CA LEU A 61 -15.74 6.92 24.61
C LEU A 61 -17.15 7.13 25.17
N LEU A 62 -17.60 6.30 26.13
CA LEU A 62 -18.88 6.49 26.81
C LEU A 62 -18.91 7.82 27.55
N LYS A 63 -17.82 8.16 28.22
CA LYS A 63 -17.66 9.43 28.93
C LYS A 63 -17.69 10.60 27.95
N GLU A 64 -16.88 10.57 26.89
CA GLU A 64 -16.83 11.62 25.87
C GLU A 64 -18.17 11.80 25.13
N GLY A 65 -18.85 10.71 24.81
CA GLY A 65 -20.16 10.75 24.17
C GLY A 65 -21.26 11.35 25.07
N LYS A 66 -21.26 11.03 26.38
CA LYS A 66 -22.31 11.50 27.32
C LYS A 66 -22.02 12.87 27.92
N GLU A 67 -20.79 13.12 28.35
CA GLU A 67 -20.42 14.32 29.11
C GLU A 67 -20.03 15.47 28.18
N ASN A 68 -19.36 15.16 27.06
CA ASN A 68 -18.84 16.17 26.12
C ASN A 68 -19.63 16.22 24.80
N ASN A 69 -20.73 15.46 24.69
CA ASN A 69 -21.58 15.36 23.51
C ASN A 69 -20.79 15.06 22.22
N ASN A 70 -19.76 14.21 22.33
CA ASN A 70 -18.90 13.86 21.21
C ASN A 70 -19.63 12.89 20.26
N GLU A 71 -20.11 13.40 19.13
CA GLU A 71 -20.86 12.62 18.13
C GLU A 71 -20.04 11.46 17.55
N LEU A 72 -18.73 11.64 17.37
CA LEU A 72 -17.85 10.61 16.85
C LEU A 72 -17.74 9.44 17.84
N ALA A 73 -17.61 9.72 19.13
CA ALA A 73 -17.60 8.69 20.17
C ALA A 73 -18.92 7.89 20.17
N ALA A 74 -20.07 8.58 20.06
CA ALA A 74 -21.37 7.92 19.99
C ALA A 74 -21.50 7.01 18.77
N LYS A 75 -21.07 7.47 17.58
CA LYS A 75 -21.08 6.65 16.35
C LYS A 75 -20.20 5.41 16.47
N ILE A 76 -19.00 5.55 17.03
CA ILE A 76 -18.08 4.43 17.23
C ILE A 76 -18.72 3.37 18.14
N LEU A 77 -19.31 3.79 19.25
CA LEU A 77 -19.97 2.88 20.21
C LEU A 77 -21.19 2.14 19.65
N THR A 78 -21.79 2.64 18.55
CA THR A 78 -22.88 1.94 17.85
C THR A 78 -22.41 0.96 16.79
N THR A 79 -21.10 0.77 16.61
CA THR A 79 -20.56 -0.14 15.59
C THR A 79 -20.79 -1.60 15.97
N THR A 80 -21.38 -2.37 15.05
CA THR A 80 -21.69 -3.80 15.19
C THR A 80 -21.24 -4.58 13.96
N GLU A 81 -21.49 -5.89 13.93
CA GLU A 81 -21.29 -6.73 12.74
C GLU A 81 -22.15 -6.32 11.55
N GLU A 82 -23.31 -5.71 11.80
CA GLU A 82 -24.25 -5.31 10.76
C GLU A 82 -23.99 -3.89 10.23
N THR A 83 -23.07 -3.13 10.85
CA THR A 83 -22.72 -1.77 10.38
C THR A 83 -22.25 -1.81 8.93
N ALA A 84 -22.88 -0.97 8.09
CA ALA A 84 -22.63 -0.91 6.66
C ALA A 84 -21.22 -0.38 6.35
N ALA A 85 -20.65 -0.82 5.23
CA ALA A 85 -19.31 -0.39 4.82
C ALA A 85 -19.20 1.14 4.65
N SER A 86 -20.24 1.78 4.11
CA SER A 86 -20.33 3.24 3.99
C SER A 86 -20.27 3.96 5.33
N ASP A 87 -20.84 3.38 6.39
CA ASP A 87 -20.80 3.97 7.73
C ASP A 87 -19.41 3.85 8.33
N ILE A 88 -18.72 2.73 8.11
CA ILE A 88 -17.31 2.55 8.52
C ILE A 88 -16.41 3.53 7.77
N GLU A 89 -16.66 3.78 6.48
CA GLU A 89 -15.92 4.76 5.69
C GLU A 89 -16.16 6.20 6.17
N ASN A 90 -17.40 6.51 6.53
CA ASN A 90 -17.76 7.80 7.13
C ASN A 90 -17.05 7.98 8.48
N ILE A 91 -17.03 6.97 9.35
CA ILE A 91 -16.30 7.00 10.63
C ILE A 91 -14.81 7.19 10.38
N LYS A 92 -14.21 6.45 9.43
CA LYS A 92 -12.80 6.60 9.05
C LYS A 92 -12.50 8.04 8.61
N SER A 93 -13.33 8.60 7.75
CA SER A 93 -13.15 9.98 7.24
C SER A 93 -13.24 11.01 8.37
N GLN A 94 -14.15 10.82 9.33
CA GLN A 94 -14.26 11.68 10.51
C GLN A 94 -13.05 11.55 11.44
N LEU A 95 -12.57 10.33 11.70
CA LEU A 95 -11.35 10.08 12.48
C LEU A 95 -10.17 10.85 11.89
N LEU A 96 -9.94 10.73 10.58
CA LEU A 96 -8.82 11.41 9.90
C LEU A 96 -8.95 12.93 9.92
N LYS A 97 -10.17 13.45 9.70
CA LYS A 97 -10.43 14.89 9.69
C LYS A 97 -10.21 15.52 11.07
N GLU A 98 -10.63 14.84 12.13
CA GLU A 98 -10.68 15.41 13.48
C GLU A 98 -9.45 15.06 14.33
N GLN A 99 -8.54 14.22 13.85
CA GLN A 99 -7.41 13.68 14.63
C GLN A 99 -6.57 14.71 15.39
N LYS A 100 -6.38 15.91 14.83
CA LYS A 100 -5.52 16.95 15.44
C LYS A 100 -6.16 17.63 16.63
N GLU A 101 -7.49 17.68 16.68
CA GLU A 101 -8.26 18.48 17.64
C GLU A 101 -9.13 17.60 18.56
N ASN A 102 -9.48 16.40 18.12
CA ASN A 102 -10.33 15.46 18.84
C ASN A 102 -9.52 14.30 19.42
N LYS A 103 -9.42 14.25 20.75
CA LYS A 103 -8.70 13.18 21.46
C LYS A 103 -9.32 11.80 21.22
N VAL A 104 -10.64 11.69 21.03
CA VAL A 104 -11.29 10.41 20.66
C VAL A 104 -10.74 9.92 19.33
N ALA A 105 -10.63 10.82 18.35
CA ALA A 105 -10.10 10.47 17.04
C ALA A 105 -8.65 9.99 17.11
N SER A 106 -7.78 10.70 17.85
CA SER A 106 -6.39 10.27 18.01
C SER A 106 -6.27 8.91 18.71
N GLU A 107 -7.02 8.66 19.79
CA GLU A 107 -6.94 7.40 20.54
C GLU A 107 -7.44 6.21 19.71
N VAL A 108 -8.52 6.39 18.95
CA VAL A 108 -9.09 5.34 18.09
C VAL A 108 -8.17 5.05 16.90
N ILE A 109 -7.54 6.08 16.32
CA ILE A 109 -6.52 5.90 15.28
C ILE A 109 -5.31 5.13 15.84
N SER A 110 -4.82 5.50 17.02
CA SER A 110 -3.73 4.80 17.69
C SER A 110 -4.08 3.34 17.99
N ALA A 111 -5.29 3.06 18.48
CA ALA A 111 -5.78 1.69 18.70
C ALA A 111 -5.83 0.88 17.40
N THR A 112 -6.28 1.51 16.32
CA THR A 112 -6.36 0.88 14.99
C THR A 112 -4.97 0.54 14.45
N ASN A 113 -4.06 1.51 14.49
CA ASN A 113 -2.69 1.32 14.02
C ASN A 113 -1.95 0.27 14.86
N ARG A 114 -2.14 0.28 16.20
CA ARG A 114 -1.62 -0.77 17.10
C ARG A 114 -2.12 -2.15 16.69
N HIS A 115 -3.42 -2.31 16.44
CA HIS A 115 -4.00 -3.58 16.03
C HIS A 115 -3.37 -4.10 14.73
N VAL A 116 -3.26 -3.24 13.71
CA VAL A 116 -2.66 -3.60 12.42
C VAL A 116 -1.20 -4.00 12.59
N GLU A 117 -0.42 -3.18 13.28
CA GLU A 117 1.01 -3.42 13.48
C GLU A 117 1.25 -4.75 14.19
N LEU A 118 0.53 -5.03 15.30
CA LEU A 118 0.73 -6.26 16.06
C LEU A 118 0.30 -7.50 15.27
N LYS A 119 -0.75 -7.38 14.45
CA LYS A 119 -1.14 -8.47 13.53
C LYS A 119 -0.07 -8.72 12.47
N GLN A 120 0.46 -7.67 11.85
CA GLN A 120 1.54 -7.77 10.85
C GLN A 120 2.80 -8.37 11.46
N MET A 121 3.23 -7.90 12.64
CA MET A 121 4.40 -8.42 13.34
C MET A 121 4.22 -9.89 13.70
N ARG A 122 3.06 -10.28 14.22
CA ARG A 122 2.76 -11.69 14.55
C ARG A 122 2.83 -12.58 13.33
N ASN A 123 2.22 -12.16 12.22
CA ASN A 123 2.28 -12.90 10.95
C ASN A 123 3.72 -13.04 10.48
N MET A 124 4.49 -11.95 10.54
CA MET A 124 5.88 -11.98 10.12
C MET A 124 6.74 -12.89 10.98
N PHE A 125 6.65 -12.79 12.31
CA PHE A 125 7.40 -13.69 13.20
C PHE A 125 7.00 -15.15 12.99
N SER A 126 5.72 -15.44 12.76
CA SER A 126 5.26 -16.79 12.41
C SER A 126 5.85 -17.27 11.08
N GLN A 127 6.00 -16.39 10.08
CA GLN A 127 6.64 -16.70 8.80
C GLN A 127 8.15 -16.88 8.93
N ILE A 128 8.81 -16.15 9.83
CA ILE A 128 10.22 -16.37 10.18
C ILE A 128 10.37 -17.72 10.87
N ALA A 129 9.52 -18.04 11.85
CA ALA A 129 9.57 -19.29 12.59
C ALA A 129 9.27 -20.50 11.68
N ASN A 130 8.36 -20.34 10.73
CA ASN A 130 7.95 -21.39 9.80
C ASN A 130 7.80 -20.88 8.36
N PRO A 131 8.90 -20.74 7.60
CA PRO A 131 8.85 -20.27 6.22
C PRO A 131 8.15 -21.22 5.24
N ALA A 132 7.92 -22.49 5.63
CA ALA A 132 7.32 -23.48 4.76
C ALA A 132 5.87 -23.14 4.37
N THR A 133 5.17 -22.37 5.19
CA THR A 133 3.79 -21.93 4.97
C THR A 133 3.67 -20.76 3.98
N ILE A 134 4.79 -20.22 3.51
CA ILE A 134 4.80 -19.06 2.61
C ILE A 134 4.57 -19.55 1.17
N ALA A 135 3.48 -19.11 0.56
CA ALA A 135 3.13 -19.45 -0.81
C ALA A 135 4.06 -18.78 -1.83
N SER A 136 4.38 -17.49 -1.63
CA SER A 136 5.28 -16.73 -2.50
C SER A 136 6.71 -17.30 -2.46
N PRO A 137 7.25 -17.83 -3.58
CA PRO A 137 8.60 -18.39 -3.61
C PRO A 137 9.69 -17.39 -3.21
N ILE A 138 9.50 -16.11 -3.55
CA ILE A 138 10.43 -15.02 -3.25
C ILE A 138 10.46 -14.73 -1.75
N ASN A 139 9.28 -14.60 -1.14
CA ASN A 139 9.19 -14.39 0.30
C ASN A 139 9.71 -15.64 1.01
N LYS A 140 9.38 -16.83 0.54
CA LYS A 140 9.88 -18.09 1.09
C LYS A 140 11.40 -18.14 1.13
N GLU A 141 12.11 -17.73 0.07
CA GLU A 141 13.58 -17.68 0.08
C GLU A 141 14.12 -16.65 1.10
N ARG A 142 13.54 -15.45 1.15
CA ARG A 142 13.94 -14.40 2.12
C ARG A 142 13.74 -14.87 3.56
N PHE A 143 12.57 -15.42 3.87
CA PHE A 143 12.23 -15.93 5.19
C PHE A 143 13.01 -17.20 5.53
N ASN A 144 13.38 -18.05 4.56
CA ASN A 144 14.31 -19.17 4.78
C ASN A 144 15.68 -18.67 5.24
N LYS A 145 16.28 -17.69 4.54
CA LYS A 145 17.58 -17.11 4.94
C LYS A 145 17.50 -16.50 6.33
N LEU A 146 16.40 -15.82 6.65
CA LEU A 146 16.20 -15.22 7.96
C LEU A 146 15.98 -16.28 9.05
N ASN A 147 15.19 -17.32 8.76
CA ASN A 147 14.98 -18.46 9.65
C ASN A 147 16.31 -19.17 9.97
N GLU A 148 17.17 -19.40 8.99
CA GLU A 148 18.50 -19.98 9.21
C GLU A 148 19.36 -19.14 10.16
N GLN A 149 19.33 -17.80 10.00
CA GLN A 149 20.04 -16.89 10.90
C GLN A 149 19.46 -16.93 12.32
N VAL A 150 18.14 -16.92 12.45
CA VAL A 150 17.44 -17.02 13.74
C VAL A 150 17.73 -18.37 14.41
N LEU A 151 17.67 -19.49 13.69
CA LEU A 151 18.02 -20.81 14.20
C LEU A 151 19.47 -20.88 14.69
N LYS A 152 20.41 -20.31 13.92
CA LYS A 152 21.82 -20.27 14.32
C LYS A 152 22.03 -19.45 15.59
N ALA A 153 21.37 -18.30 15.70
CA ALA A 153 21.44 -17.44 16.88
C ALA A 153 20.79 -18.11 18.11
N SER A 154 19.62 -18.74 17.94
CA SER A 154 18.94 -19.47 19.01
C SER A 154 19.81 -20.62 19.54
N LYS A 155 20.45 -21.39 18.64
CA LYS A 155 21.41 -22.45 19.03
C LYS A 155 22.64 -21.90 19.76
N ALA A 156 23.02 -20.64 19.50
CA ALA A 156 24.09 -19.96 20.21
C ALA A 156 23.64 -19.36 21.56
N GLY A 157 22.38 -19.55 21.97
CA GLY A 157 21.84 -19.07 23.23
C GLY A 157 21.19 -17.69 23.16
N ASP A 158 20.94 -17.16 21.95
CA ASP A 158 20.26 -15.89 21.79
C ASP A 158 18.77 -16.01 22.21
N LYS A 159 18.40 -15.22 23.21
CA LYS A 159 17.04 -15.21 23.77
C LYS A 159 16.03 -14.61 22.81
N LEU A 160 16.38 -13.55 22.09
CA LEU A 160 15.50 -12.90 21.12
C LEU A 160 15.18 -13.87 19.98
N ALA A 161 16.19 -14.55 19.46
CA ALA A 161 16.02 -15.55 18.41
C ALA A 161 15.10 -16.71 18.86
N SER A 162 15.26 -17.17 20.10
CA SER A 162 14.42 -18.23 20.67
C SER A 162 12.97 -17.77 20.81
N SER A 163 12.74 -16.55 21.33
CA SER A 163 11.41 -15.97 21.43
C SER A 163 10.72 -15.82 20.07
N ILE A 164 11.47 -15.50 18.99
CA ILE A 164 10.92 -15.40 17.63
C ILE A 164 10.45 -16.77 17.11
N LEU A 165 11.23 -17.82 17.34
CA LEU A 165 10.89 -19.18 16.88
C LEU A 165 9.67 -19.76 17.60
N ASP A 166 9.40 -19.32 18.82
CA ASP A 166 8.23 -19.75 19.61
C ASP A 166 6.93 -19.03 19.18
N ILE A 167 7.01 -17.99 18.35
CA ILE A 167 5.82 -17.24 17.91
C ILE A 167 4.95 -18.06 16.96
N LYS A 168 3.68 -18.16 17.33
CA LYS A 168 2.57 -18.69 16.53
C LYS A 168 1.54 -17.59 16.22
N LEU A 169 0.64 -17.86 15.26
CA LEU A 169 -0.49 -16.98 14.97
C LEU A 169 -1.46 -16.79 16.15
N THR A 170 -1.43 -17.67 17.14
CA THR A 170 -2.21 -17.59 18.38
C THR A 170 -1.45 -16.96 19.56
N THR A 171 -0.24 -16.44 19.33
CA THR A 171 0.56 -15.83 20.41
C THR A 171 -0.11 -14.58 20.94
N LYS A 172 -0.10 -14.45 22.27
CA LYS A 172 -0.69 -13.33 23.00
C LYS A 172 -0.12 -12.00 22.53
N THR A 173 -0.98 -10.99 22.43
CA THR A 173 -0.61 -9.64 21.97
C THR A 173 0.52 -9.04 22.83
N LYS A 174 0.45 -9.23 24.14
CA LYS A 174 1.49 -8.77 25.09
C LYS A 174 2.88 -9.35 24.81
N ASP A 175 2.95 -10.61 24.38
CA ASP A 175 4.24 -11.24 24.07
C ASP A 175 4.83 -10.68 22.78
N ILE A 176 3.98 -10.35 21.79
CA ILE A 176 4.38 -9.66 20.57
C ILE A 176 4.87 -8.24 20.87
N GLU A 177 4.22 -7.52 21.79
CA GLU A 177 4.66 -6.19 22.24
C GLU A 177 6.02 -6.24 22.97
N ASN A 178 6.20 -7.21 23.86
CA ASN A 178 7.48 -7.43 24.52
C ASN A 178 8.57 -7.76 23.50
N LEU A 179 8.27 -8.64 22.54
CA LEU A 179 9.20 -9.01 21.49
C LEU A 179 9.55 -7.82 20.57
N LYS A 180 8.57 -6.97 20.25
CA LYS A 180 8.79 -5.70 19.54
C LYS A 180 9.80 -4.85 20.30
N LYS A 181 9.57 -4.64 21.60
CA LYS A 181 10.46 -3.85 22.44
C LYS A 181 11.88 -4.43 22.46
N ASP A 182 12.01 -5.73 22.70
CA ASP A 182 13.32 -6.42 22.73
C ASP A 182 14.07 -6.31 21.40
N LEU A 183 13.35 -6.38 20.28
CA LEU A 183 13.90 -6.24 18.94
C LEU A 183 14.43 -4.82 18.69
N PHE A 184 13.71 -3.79 19.12
CA PHE A 184 14.17 -2.39 19.02
C PHE A 184 15.37 -2.12 19.93
N ASP A 185 15.34 -2.59 21.18
CA ASP A 185 16.46 -2.47 22.11
C ASP A 185 17.72 -3.17 21.56
N ALA A 186 17.56 -4.35 20.95
CA ALA A 186 18.63 -5.05 20.28
C ALA A 186 19.18 -4.27 19.07
N LYS A 187 18.32 -3.66 18.25
CA LYS A 187 18.76 -2.80 17.13
C LYS A 187 19.55 -1.58 17.63
N GLN A 188 19.13 -0.94 18.72
CA GLN A 188 19.87 0.17 19.32
C GLN A 188 21.26 -0.25 19.80
N ARG A 189 21.40 -1.50 20.28
CA ARG A 189 22.69 -2.12 20.60
C ARG A 189 23.48 -2.60 19.37
N ASN A 190 23.07 -2.20 18.16
CA ASN A 190 23.71 -2.54 16.90
C ASN A 190 23.70 -4.06 16.59
N ASP A 191 22.72 -4.79 17.13
CA ASP A 191 22.57 -6.22 16.88
C ASP A 191 22.26 -6.50 15.40
N LYS A 192 23.04 -7.41 14.80
CA LYS A 192 22.95 -7.73 13.37
C LYS A 192 21.66 -8.46 13.02
N LEU A 193 21.20 -9.36 13.89
CA LEU A 193 19.99 -10.13 13.68
C LEU A 193 18.76 -9.22 13.78
N ALA A 194 18.71 -8.37 14.81
CA ALA A 194 17.63 -7.41 14.99
C ALA A 194 17.51 -6.45 13.80
N LYS A 195 18.64 -5.97 13.26
CA LYS A 195 18.67 -5.17 12.03
C LYS A 195 18.15 -5.93 10.81
N ALA A 196 18.54 -7.18 10.62
CA ALA A 196 18.09 -8.00 9.50
C ALA A 196 16.56 -8.26 9.56
N ILE A 197 16.04 -8.54 10.76
CA ILE A 197 14.60 -8.73 10.98
C ILE A 197 13.84 -7.44 10.71
N LEU A 198 14.26 -6.31 11.31
CA LEU A 198 13.57 -5.02 11.13
C LEU A 198 13.68 -4.49 9.69
N SER A 199 14.80 -4.75 9.01
CA SER A 199 14.93 -4.44 7.58
C SER A 199 14.00 -5.29 6.74
N THR A 200 13.80 -6.56 7.11
CA THR A 200 12.82 -7.42 6.43
C THR A 200 11.40 -6.90 6.69
N MET A 201 11.08 -6.46 7.92
CA MET A 201 9.78 -5.85 8.27
C MET A 201 9.50 -4.61 7.44
N SER A 202 10.52 -3.77 7.25
CA SER A 202 10.41 -2.55 6.45
C SER A 202 10.31 -2.84 4.95
N SER A 203 10.79 -3.99 4.49
CA SER A 203 10.71 -4.45 3.09
C SER A 203 9.50 -5.35 2.81
N SER A 204 8.72 -5.72 3.84
CA SER A 204 7.49 -6.52 3.76
C SER A 204 6.22 -5.69 3.52
N ILE A 205 6.36 -4.43 3.10
CA ILE A 205 5.22 -3.53 2.81
C ILE A 205 4.53 -3.87 1.47
N VAL A 206 4.96 -4.92 0.77
CA VAL A 206 4.15 -5.52 -0.30
C VAL A 206 3.43 -6.73 0.30
N PRO A 207 2.11 -6.64 0.60
CA PRO A 207 1.34 -7.76 1.10
C PRO A 207 1.42 -8.90 0.07
N SER A 208 1.80 -10.11 0.51
CA SER A 208 1.74 -11.29 -0.34
C SER A 208 0.36 -11.93 -0.41
N ASP A 209 -0.60 -11.44 0.37
CA ASP A 209 -2.02 -11.78 0.30
C ASP A 209 -2.80 -10.52 0.64
N ASN A 210 -3.25 -9.82 -0.40
CA ASN A 210 -4.39 -8.93 -0.29
C ASN A 210 -5.58 -9.68 -0.89
N THR A 211 -6.41 -10.31 -0.06
CA THR A 211 -7.70 -10.86 -0.51
C THR A 211 -8.78 -9.78 -0.40
N VAL A 212 -8.51 -8.59 -0.96
CA VAL A 212 -9.51 -7.52 -1.08
C VAL A 212 -9.67 -7.23 -2.56
N GLN A 213 -10.78 -7.73 -3.10
CA GLN A 213 -11.26 -7.63 -4.47
C GLN A 213 -10.26 -8.13 -5.52
N GLU A 214 -10.49 -9.35 -6.02
CA GLU A 214 -10.09 -9.66 -7.39
C GLU A 214 -10.68 -8.57 -8.28
N VAL A 215 -9.83 -7.68 -8.80
CA VAL A 215 -10.21 -6.70 -9.82
C VAL A 215 -10.93 -7.49 -10.91
N THR A 216 -12.23 -7.24 -11.05
CA THR A 216 -13.05 -8.01 -11.99
C THR A 216 -12.64 -7.66 -13.41
N GLU A 217 -12.94 -8.51 -14.39
CA GLU A 217 -12.69 -8.20 -15.81
C GLU A 217 -13.26 -6.84 -16.24
N LYS A 218 -14.34 -6.41 -15.59
CA LYS A 218 -14.98 -5.12 -15.80
C LYS A 218 -14.11 -3.96 -15.30
N ASP A 219 -13.52 -4.08 -14.13
CA ASP A 219 -12.66 -3.05 -13.54
C ASP A 219 -11.38 -2.85 -14.37
N TYR A 220 -10.87 -3.93 -14.99
CA TYR A 220 -9.73 -3.85 -15.92
C TYR A 220 -10.02 -3.01 -17.16
N GLU A 221 -11.20 -3.15 -17.74
CA GLU A 221 -11.60 -2.39 -18.92
C GLU A 221 -11.86 -0.91 -18.59
N GLU A 222 -12.40 -0.62 -17.41
CA GLU A 222 -12.57 0.76 -16.93
C GLU A 222 -11.23 1.46 -16.72
N ILE A 223 -10.25 0.78 -16.10
CA ILE A 223 -8.89 1.30 -15.92
C ILE A 223 -8.20 1.50 -17.28
N ARG A 224 -8.37 0.56 -18.22
CA ARG A 224 -7.82 0.69 -19.58
C ARG A 224 -8.34 1.94 -20.26
N LYS A 225 -9.66 2.12 -20.31
CA LYS A 225 -10.32 3.27 -20.94
C LYS A 225 -9.89 4.59 -20.30
N MET A 226 -9.78 4.63 -18.97
CA MET A 226 -9.26 5.79 -18.26
C MET A 226 -7.84 6.15 -18.74
N TRP A 227 -6.95 5.17 -18.87
CA TRP A 227 -5.58 5.42 -19.37
C TRP A 227 -5.56 5.82 -20.84
N GLU A 228 -6.39 5.21 -21.69
CA GLU A 228 -6.52 5.63 -23.09
C GLU A 228 -6.95 7.10 -23.20
N GLU A 229 -7.95 7.50 -22.42
CA GLU A 229 -8.42 8.88 -22.37
C GLU A 229 -7.33 9.83 -21.86
N ASN A 230 -6.59 9.43 -20.82
CA ASN A 230 -5.46 10.20 -20.31
C ASN A 230 -4.40 10.41 -21.40
N TYR A 231 -4.04 9.36 -22.15
CA TYR A 231 -3.06 9.48 -23.23
C TYR A 231 -3.55 10.36 -24.39
N ARG A 232 -4.86 10.54 -24.56
CA ARG A 232 -5.44 11.44 -25.58
C ARG A 232 -5.50 12.89 -25.13
N THR A 233 -5.82 13.12 -23.86
CA THR A 233 -6.24 14.43 -23.36
C THR A 233 -5.21 15.14 -22.50
N LEU A 234 -4.35 14.40 -21.78
CA LEU A 234 -3.35 15.02 -20.93
C LEU A 234 -2.38 15.87 -21.76
N PRO A 235 -1.90 16.99 -21.20
CA PRO A 235 -0.84 17.76 -21.82
C PRO A 235 0.40 16.89 -21.96
N VAL A 236 1.09 17.05 -23.09
CA VAL A 236 2.34 16.34 -23.32
C VAL A 236 3.38 16.87 -22.31
N PRO A 237 4.17 15.99 -21.66
CA PRO A 237 5.16 16.42 -20.67
C PRO A 237 6.23 17.34 -21.26
N PHE A 238 6.79 18.20 -20.40
CA PHE A 238 7.89 19.09 -20.75
C PHE A 238 9.09 18.28 -21.28
N GLY A 239 9.55 18.61 -22.48
CA GLY A 239 10.63 17.90 -23.18
C GLY A 239 10.20 17.20 -24.48
N PHE A 240 8.90 17.16 -24.76
CA PHE A 240 8.35 16.75 -26.05
C PHE A 240 7.58 17.92 -26.67
N SER A 241 7.32 17.86 -27.99
CA SER A 241 6.51 18.87 -28.66
C SER A 241 5.02 18.72 -28.33
N ASP A 242 4.29 19.83 -28.29
CA ASP A 242 2.85 19.86 -28.02
C ASP A 242 1.99 19.33 -29.19
N ASP A 243 2.63 18.96 -30.29
CA ASP A 243 1.99 18.41 -31.47
C ASP A 243 1.80 16.89 -31.39
N LYS A 244 1.08 16.34 -32.37
CA LYS A 244 0.81 14.90 -32.47
C LYS A 244 2.10 14.06 -32.46
N LYS A 245 3.19 14.57 -33.05
CA LYS A 245 4.50 13.89 -33.08
C LYS A 245 5.12 13.78 -31.70
N GLY A 246 5.12 14.86 -30.91
CA GLY A 246 5.64 14.82 -29.55
C GLY A 246 4.82 13.93 -28.62
N ARG A 247 3.50 13.84 -28.84
CA ARG A 247 2.64 12.86 -28.15
C ARG A 247 3.00 11.42 -28.51
N ILE A 248 3.24 11.11 -29.79
CA ILE A 248 3.66 9.77 -30.23
C ILE A 248 5.02 9.40 -29.60
N GLU A 249 5.96 10.33 -29.56
CA GLU A 249 7.28 10.12 -28.95
C GLU A 249 7.18 9.88 -27.44
N TRP A 250 6.39 10.70 -26.73
CA TRP A 250 6.15 10.54 -25.30
C TRP A 250 5.54 9.17 -24.96
N ILE A 251 4.43 8.81 -25.61
CA ILE A 251 3.75 7.53 -25.37
C ILE A 251 4.69 6.37 -25.74
N GLY A 252 5.48 6.51 -26.82
CA GLY A 252 6.48 5.52 -27.21
C GLY A 252 7.52 5.27 -26.12
N LYS A 253 8.07 6.33 -25.53
CA LYS A 253 9.00 6.23 -24.41
C LYS A 253 8.35 5.59 -23.18
N GLU A 254 7.10 5.93 -22.89
CA GLU A 254 6.38 5.38 -21.75
C GLU A 254 6.11 3.87 -21.92
N ILE A 255 5.82 3.41 -23.14
CA ILE A 255 5.72 1.98 -23.49
C ILE A 255 7.04 1.26 -23.18
N GLU A 256 8.18 1.82 -23.57
CA GLU A 256 9.50 1.24 -23.29
C GLU A 256 9.81 1.17 -21.79
N GLU A 257 9.51 2.24 -21.05
CA GLU A 257 9.72 2.32 -19.61
C GLU A 257 8.85 1.32 -18.84
N ILE A 258 7.56 1.22 -19.19
CA ILE A 258 6.63 0.27 -18.58
C ILE A 258 7.03 -1.17 -18.93
N SER A 259 7.35 -1.46 -20.19
CA SER A 259 7.79 -2.80 -20.63
C SER A 259 9.05 -3.26 -19.89
N THR A 260 10.05 -2.37 -19.81
CA THR A 260 11.29 -2.64 -19.06
C THR A 260 11.00 -2.92 -17.60
N THR A 261 10.11 -2.13 -16.99
CA THR A 261 9.71 -2.30 -15.60
C THR A 261 8.99 -3.63 -15.37
N ILE A 262 8.05 -4.02 -16.24
CA ILE A 262 7.37 -5.31 -16.19
C ILE A 262 8.38 -6.47 -16.31
N ASN A 263 9.34 -6.39 -17.24
CA ASN A 263 10.36 -7.42 -17.41
C ASN A 263 11.25 -7.56 -16.16
N LEU A 264 11.65 -6.46 -15.55
CA LEU A 264 12.39 -6.46 -14.29
C LEU A 264 11.56 -7.07 -13.15
N LEU A 265 10.25 -6.84 -13.14
CA LEU A 265 9.36 -7.42 -12.15
C LEU A 265 9.17 -8.93 -12.37
N ILE A 266 9.12 -9.40 -13.61
CA ILE A 266 8.92 -10.84 -13.91
C ILE A 266 10.24 -11.63 -13.83
N ASP A 267 11.40 -10.96 -13.93
CA ASP A 267 12.74 -11.58 -13.86
C ASP A 267 12.89 -12.45 -12.60
N SER A 268 13.68 -13.52 -12.62
CA SER A 268 13.91 -14.34 -11.42
C SER A 268 14.88 -13.71 -10.40
N ASP A 269 15.70 -12.76 -10.83
CA ASP A 269 16.75 -12.10 -10.04
C ASP A 269 16.17 -11.03 -9.08
N LEU A 270 16.58 -11.11 -7.81
CA LEU A 270 16.05 -10.25 -6.74
C LEU A 270 16.46 -8.78 -6.86
N GLU A 271 17.69 -8.50 -7.30
CA GLU A 271 18.15 -7.11 -7.47
C GLU A 271 17.39 -6.45 -8.61
N LYS A 272 17.15 -7.19 -9.69
CA LYS A 272 16.33 -6.71 -10.81
C LYS A 272 14.87 -6.48 -10.43
N LYS A 273 14.27 -7.34 -9.60
CA LYS A 273 12.92 -7.08 -9.07
C LYS A 273 12.83 -5.82 -8.23
N ASN A 274 13.79 -5.62 -7.34
CA ASN A 274 13.82 -4.41 -6.50
C ASN A 274 14.03 -3.15 -7.36
N GLU A 275 14.84 -3.25 -8.41
CA GLU A 275 14.98 -2.20 -9.42
C GLU A 275 13.66 -1.97 -10.18
N GLY A 276 12.94 -3.05 -10.54
CA GLY A 276 11.59 -2.98 -11.07
C GLY A 276 10.64 -2.22 -10.13
N LEU A 277 10.60 -2.56 -8.85
CA LEU A 277 9.76 -1.87 -7.85
C LEU A 277 10.16 -0.39 -7.68
N ARG A 278 11.45 -0.05 -7.71
CA ARG A 278 11.89 1.34 -7.71
C ARG A 278 11.35 2.11 -8.92
N ARG A 279 11.36 1.48 -10.09
CA ARG A 279 10.80 2.05 -11.33
C ARG A 279 9.28 2.16 -11.26
N VAL A 280 8.57 1.22 -10.63
CA VAL A 280 7.14 1.38 -10.35
C VAL A 280 6.88 2.64 -9.54
N GLY A 281 7.73 2.95 -8.55
CA GLY A 281 7.62 4.18 -7.78
C GLY A 281 7.77 5.46 -8.62
N ALA A 282 8.53 5.40 -9.71
CA ALA A 282 8.68 6.53 -10.64
C ALA A 282 7.51 6.65 -11.62
N ILE A 283 6.90 5.53 -12.04
CA ILE A 283 5.82 5.51 -13.04
C ILE A 283 4.45 5.72 -12.36
N LEU A 284 4.18 4.99 -11.28
CA LEU A 284 2.90 4.93 -10.56
C LEU A 284 3.13 4.77 -9.05
N PRO A 285 3.56 5.83 -8.34
CA PRO A 285 3.90 5.76 -6.91
C PRO A 285 2.74 5.27 -6.04
N PHE A 286 1.49 5.57 -6.43
CA PHE A 286 0.30 5.17 -5.68
C PHE A 286 0.11 3.65 -5.61
N LEU A 287 0.67 2.87 -6.55
CA LEU A 287 0.58 1.41 -6.48
C LEU A 287 1.42 0.86 -5.33
N LEU A 288 2.54 1.50 -5.01
CA LEU A 288 3.37 1.10 -3.88
C LEU A 288 2.78 1.61 -2.56
N LEU A 289 2.22 2.82 -2.56
CA LEU A 289 1.60 3.44 -1.38
C LEU A 289 0.25 2.78 -1.01
N GLY A 290 -0.50 2.33 -2.01
CA GLY A 290 -1.80 1.68 -1.84
C GLY A 290 -1.71 0.22 -1.37
N GLY A 291 -0.49 -0.31 -1.15
CA GLY A 291 -0.30 -1.68 -0.69
C GLY A 291 -0.69 -2.75 -1.71
N PHE A 292 -0.63 -2.44 -3.01
CA PHE A 292 -0.91 -3.41 -4.07
C PHE A 292 0.11 -4.55 -3.99
N SER A 293 -0.38 -5.78 -4.15
CA SER A 293 0.47 -6.95 -4.28
C SER A 293 1.29 -6.90 -5.56
N TYR A 294 2.33 -7.71 -5.61
CA TYR A 294 3.21 -7.81 -6.78
C TYR A 294 2.47 -8.16 -8.08
N GLN A 295 1.50 -9.07 -7.97
CA GLN A 295 0.71 -9.51 -9.10
C GLN A 295 -0.22 -8.38 -9.56
N GLU A 296 -0.86 -7.66 -8.64
CA GLU A 296 -1.72 -6.52 -8.97
C GLU A 296 -0.93 -5.38 -9.60
N ILE A 297 0.30 -5.11 -9.13
CA ILE A 297 1.21 -4.14 -9.75
C ILE A 297 1.50 -4.53 -11.20
N ILE A 298 1.88 -5.79 -11.44
CA ILE A 298 2.15 -6.28 -12.81
C ILE A 298 0.91 -6.17 -13.68
N THR A 299 -0.25 -6.58 -13.17
CA THR A 299 -1.51 -6.51 -13.92
C THR A 299 -1.87 -5.07 -14.25
N TYR A 300 -1.77 -4.14 -13.29
CA TYR A 300 -2.05 -2.73 -13.52
C TYR A 300 -1.11 -2.13 -14.58
N LEU A 301 0.19 -2.44 -14.50
CA LEU A 301 1.16 -2.00 -15.50
C LEU A 301 0.85 -2.57 -16.89
N ASN A 302 0.42 -3.83 -17.00
CA ASN A 302 -0.01 -4.42 -18.26
C ASN A 302 -1.24 -3.71 -18.85
N ILE A 303 -2.22 -3.31 -18.02
CA ILE A 303 -3.37 -2.53 -18.51
C ILE A 303 -2.92 -1.19 -19.07
N LYS A 304 -2.10 -0.46 -18.31
CA LYS A 304 -1.56 0.84 -18.73
C LYS A 304 -0.73 0.71 -20.01
N PHE A 305 0.05 -0.36 -20.12
CA PHE A 305 0.84 -0.70 -21.30
C PHE A 305 -0.05 -0.95 -22.54
N GLU A 306 -1.13 -1.73 -22.40
CA GLU A 306 -2.05 -1.99 -23.52
C GLU A 306 -2.86 -0.76 -23.93
N ALA A 307 -3.24 0.10 -22.98
CA ALA A 307 -3.85 1.40 -23.27
C ALA A 307 -2.90 2.30 -24.08
N ALA A 308 -1.62 2.38 -23.68
CA ALA A 308 -0.60 3.15 -24.39
C ALA A 308 -0.39 2.62 -25.82
N LYS A 309 -0.32 1.29 -25.99
CA LYS A 309 -0.21 0.64 -27.31
C LYS A 309 -1.42 0.91 -28.21
N THR A 310 -2.63 0.90 -27.64
CA THR A 310 -3.85 1.18 -28.39
C THR A 310 -3.82 2.62 -28.94
N VAL A 311 -3.55 3.59 -28.07
CA VAL A 311 -3.51 5.02 -28.47
C VAL A 311 -2.37 5.30 -29.45
N ILE A 312 -1.16 4.76 -29.25
CA ILE A 312 -0.05 5.01 -30.19
C ILE A 312 -0.32 4.41 -31.57
N THR A 313 -0.95 3.22 -31.64
CA THR A 313 -1.34 2.61 -32.91
C THR A 313 -2.38 3.46 -33.62
N GLU A 314 -3.40 3.96 -32.92
CA GLU A 314 -4.39 4.85 -33.52
C GLU A 314 -3.78 6.16 -34.04
N LEU A 315 -2.88 6.79 -33.27
CA LEU A 315 -2.22 8.03 -33.68
C LEU A 315 -1.36 7.83 -34.94
N ARG A 316 -0.67 6.68 -35.05
CA ARG A 316 0.14 6.30 -36.21
C ARG A 316 -0.70 5.88 -37.42
N SER A 317 -1.79 5.13 -37.22
CA SER A 317 -2.73 4.78 -38.30
C SER A 317 -3.50 5.99 -38.82
N GLY A 318 -3.65 7.04 -38.00
CA GLY A 318 -4.09 8.36 -38.45
C GLY A 318 -3.10 9.03 -39.41
N GLU A 319 -1.79 8.78 -39.30
CA GLU A 319 -0.77 9.32 -40.24
C GLU A 319 -0.92 8.70 -41.63
N GLU A 320 -1.17 7.39 -41.77
CA GLU A 320 -1.34 6.76 -43.09
C GLU A 320 -2.57 7.27 -43.86
N ASN A 321 -3.60 7.75 -43.15
CA ASN A 321 -4.79 8.33 -43.76
C ASN A 321 -4.65 9.84 -44.02
N GLU A 322 -3.99 10.60 -43.13
CA GLU A 322 -3.72 12.03 -43.35
C GLU A 322 -2.69 12.26 -44.45
N GLU A 323 -1.63 11.44 -44.53
CA GLU A 323 -0.58 11.56 -45.55
C GLU A 323 -1.10 11.16 -46.95
N LYS A 324 -2.02 10.19 -47.05
CA LYS A 324 -2.73 9.88 -48.31
C LYS A 324 -3.67 11.00 -48.76
N VAL A 325 -4.33 11.70 -47.84
CA VAL A 325 -5.23 12.82 -48.15
C VAL A 325 -4.43 14.06 -48.55
N GLU A 326 -3.28 14.33 -47.93
CA GLU A 326 -2.43 15.46 -48.31
C GLU A 326 -1.76 15.24 -49.69
N VAL A 327 -1.29 14.03 -49.99
CA VAL A 327 -0.75 13.69 -51.32
C VAL A 327 -1.83 13.77 -52.41
N GLN A 328 -3.06 13.27 -52.17
CA GLN A 328 -4.16 13.39 -53.14
C GLN A 328 -4.62 14.85 -53.35
N SER A 329 -4.64 15.67 -52.31
CA SER A 329 -5.01 17.09 -52.41
C SER A 329 -3.97 17.94 -53.15
N LYS A 330 -2.66 17.60 -53.05
CA LYS A 330 -1.60 18.22 -53.85
C LYS A 330 -1.65 17.78 -55.32
N THR A 331 -1.86 16.48 -55.60
CA THR A 331 -1.97 15.99 -56.99
C THR A 331 -3.22 16.53 -57.72
N GLN A 332 -4.33 16.78 -57.01
CA GLN A 332 -5.52 17.40 -57.61
C GLN A 332 -5.37 18.91 -57.88
N ASN A 333 -4.59 19.64 -57.08
CA ASN A 333 -4.32 21.06 -57.32
C ASN A 333 -3.28 21.29 -58.42
N ASP A 334 -2.28 20.42 -58.54
CA ASP A 334 -1.30 20.52 -59.64
C ASP A 334 -1.92 20.13 -61.00
N ALA A 335 -2.85 19.17 -61.03
CA ALA A 335 -3.58 18.81 -62.25
C ALA A 335 -4.59 19.90 -62.70
N LYS A 336 -5.08 20.75 -61.78
CA LYS A 336 -6.00 21.85 -62.10
C LYS A 336 -5.29 23.13 -62.52
N THR A 337 -4.00 23.26 -62.22
CA THR A 337 -3.20 24.44 -62.62
C THR A 337 -2.58 24.25 -64.02
N LEU A 338 -2.24 23.03 -64.41
CA LEU A 338 -1.76 22.71 -65.77
C LEU A 338 -2.86 22.70 -66.85
N ALA A 339 -4.14 22.53 -66.48
CA ALA A 339 -5.25 22.56 -67.44
C ALA A 339 -5.78 23.98 -67.76
N VAL A 340 -5.26 25.02 -67.10
CA VAL A 340 -5.66 26.42 -67.34
C VAL A 340 -4.62 27.18 -68.19
N GLU A 341 -3.43 26.61 -68.41
CA GLU A 341 -2.38 27.21 -69.26
C GLU A 341 -2.32 26.67 -70.72
N GLU A 342 -3.16 25.69 -71.09
CA GLU A 342 -3.26 25.21 -72.49
C GLU A 342 -4.42 25.81 -73.30
N ASP A 343 -5.22 26.72 -72.73
CA ASP A 343 -6.39 27.30 -73.39
C ASP A 343 -6.41 28.85 -73.40
N ASN A 344 -5.23 29.49 -73.45
CA ASN A 344 -5.10 30.94 -73.66
C ASN A 344 -4.11 31.31 -74.77
#